data_AF-A0A4Y4K8J7-F1
#
_entry.id   AF-A0A4Y4K8J7-F1
#
_cell.length_a   1.000
_cell.length_b   1.000
_cell.length_c   1.000
_cell.angle_alpha   90.00
_cell.angle_beta   90.00
_cell.angle_gamma   90.00
#
_symmetry.space_group_name_H-M   'P 1'
#
loop_
_entity.id
_entity.type
_entity.pdbx_description
1 polymer ?
#
loop_
_entity_poly.entity_id
_entity_poly.type
_entity_poly.pdbx_seq_one_letter_code
_entity_poly.pdbx_strand_id
1 'polypeptide(L)'
;MRRVQAQGDLLTGHVPVEGIATDEDLRLQIVELRRATRALFARAVSPAPPSPADARRLMPTDQALAHLNAVAAREPVAPRLDWPREGTPVARIFSTGSDPKVLLVATLARAAIDFLSGSQRERLRACTAPRCVRYFVQGHGRQEWCKPSCGNRARAARHYRRQRMGTDGGSASS
;
A
#
# COMPACT_ATOMS: atom_id res chain seq x y z
N MET A 1 -7.13 -26.06 -13.76
CA MET A 1 -5.78 -25.80 -13.19
C MET A 1 -4.89 -24.99 -14.16
N ARG A 2 -5.31 -23.78 -14.57
CA ARG A 2 -4.50 -22.89 -15.45
C ARG A 2 -4.83 -21.41 -15.21
N ARG A 3 -4.75 -20.94 -13.96
CA ARG A 3 -4.89 -19.49 -13.67
C ARG A 3 -4.28 -19.01 -12.35
N VAL A 4 -3.26 -19.72 -11.83
CA VAL A 4 -2.69 -19.47 -10.48
C VAL A 4 -1.23 -18.96 -10.53
N GLN A 5 -0.65 -18.67 -11.71
CA GLN A 5 0.77 -18.26 -11.81
C GLN A 5 1.07 -16.93 -12.49
N ALA A 6 0.07 -16.07 -12.76
CA ALA A 6 0.31 -14.83 -13.52
C ALA A 6 0.23 -13.53 -12.69
N GLN A 7 0.29 -13.57 -11.36
CA GLN A 7 0.17 -12.37 -10.52
C GLN A 7 1.49 -11.87 -9.91
N GLY A 8 2.64 -12.44 -10.29
CA GLY A 8 3.96 -12.07 -9.74
C GLY A 8 4.92 -11.34 -10.68
N ASP A 9 4.64 -11.33 -11.99
CA ASP A 9 5.68 -11.08 -13.01
C ASP A 9 5.74 -9.64 -13.55
N LEU A 10 4.89 -8.72 -13.09
CA LEU A 10 4.91 -7.32 -13.54
C LEU A 10 5.89 -6.42 -12.75
N LEU A 11 6.42 -6.91 -11.63
CA LEU A 11 7.57 -6.31 -10.95
C LEU A 11 8.90 -6.97 -11.37
N THR A 12 8.87 -7.96 -12.28
CA THR A 12 10.06 -8.56 -12.88
C THR A 12 10.59 -7.65 -14.00
N GLY A 13 10.93 -6.44 -13.55
CA GLY A 13 11.52 -5.34 -14.27
C GLY A 13 11.88 -4.36 -13.17
N HIS A 14 13.06 -4.54 -12.57
CA HIS A 14 13.59 -3.60 -11.60
C HIS A 14 13.43 -2.21 -12.20
N VAL A 15 12.63 -1.32 -11.58
CA VAL A 15 12.69 0.09 -11.94
C VAL A 15 14.14 0.48 -11.70
N PRO A 16 14.90 0.89 -12.73
CA PRO A 16 16.26 1.35 -12.51
C PRO A 16 16.13 2.62 -11.66
N VAL A 17 16.34 2.51 -10.36
CA VAL A 17 16.31 3.66 -9.44
C VAL A 17 17.59 4.49 -9.61
N GLU A 18 18.64 3.87 -10.17
CA GLU A 18 19.89 4.52 -10.53
C GLU A 18 19.63 5.57 -11.62
N GLY A 19 20.00 6.82 -11.32
CA GLY A 19 19.91 7.94 -12.26
C GLY A 19 18.60 8.74 -12.23
N ILE A 20 17.64 8.40 -11.37
CA ILE A 20 16.41 9.21 -11.23
C ILE A 20 16.72 10.47 -10.42
N ALA A 21 16.84 11.62 -11.11
CA ALA A 21 16.93 12.92 -10.46
C ALA A 21 15.64 13.19 -9.66
N THR A 22 15.74 13.15 -8.33
CA THR A 22 14.59 13.44 -7.46
C THR A 22 14.36 14.95 -7.44
N ASP A 23 13.22 15.38 -7.97
CA ASP A 23 12.78 16.77 -7.90
C ASP A 23 11.43 16.88 -7.18
N GLU A 24 11.01 18.13 -6.99
CA GLU A 24 9.78 18.45 -6.27
C GLU A 24 8.53 17.94 -6.99
N ASP A 25 8.52 17.94 -8.33
CA ASP A 25 7.40 17.42 -9.12
C ASP A 25 7.23 15.91 -8.91
N LEU A 26 8.30 15.12 -9.04
CA LEU A 26 8.28 13.70 -8.76
C LEU A 26 7.82 13.41 -7.33
N ARG A 27 8.30 14.21 -6.36
CA ARG A 27 7.89 14.08 -4.96
C ARG A 27 6.38 14.30 -4.80
N LEU A 28 5.82 15.32 -5.43
CA LEU A 28 4.39 15.61 -5.40
C LEU A 28 3.57 14.49 -6.05
N GLN A 29 4.02 13.97 -7.20
CA GLN A 29 3.38 12.83 -7.86
C GLN A 29 3.34 11.58 -6.97
N ILE A 30 4.44 11.26 -6.29
CA ILE A 30 4.51 10.11 -5.36
C ILE A 30 3.60 10.33 -4.14
N VAL A 31 3.56 11.55 -3.60
CA VAL A 31 2.69 11.90 -2.48
C VAL A 31 1.22 11.73 -2.85
N GLU A 32 0.82 12.20 -4.04
CA GLU A 32 -0.56 12.11 -4.50
C GLU A 32 -0.98 10.67 -4.80
N LEU A 33 -0.11 9.91 -5.48
CA LEU A 33 -0.30 8.48 -5.68
C LEU A 33 -0.46 7.73 -4.35
N ARG A 34 0.37 8.07 -3.36
CA ARG A 34 0.26 7.48 -2.02
C ARG A 34 -1.08 7.82 -1.35
N ARG A 35 -1.61 9.04 -1.52
CA ARG A 35 -2.92 9.42 -0.99
C ARG A 35 -4.04 8.61 -1.63
N ALA A 36 -4.03 8.47 -2.96
CA ALA A 36 -4.99 7.66 -3.69
C ALA A 36 -4.94 6.19 -3.24
N THR A 37 -3.76 5.56 -3.22
CA THR A 37 -3.59 4.17 -2.76
C THR A 37 -4.08 3.96 -1.33
N ARG A 38 -3.81 4.90 -0.42
CA ARG A 38 -4.28 4.81 0.97
C ARG A 38 -5.80 4.93 1.09
N ALA A 39 -6.44 5.76 0.26
CA ALA A 39 -7.91 5.81 0.20
C ALA A 39 -8.51 4.49 -0.27
N LEU A 40 -7.88 3.84 -1.25
CA LEU A 40 -8.31 2.53 -1.72
C LEU A 40 -8.04 1.42 -0.69
N PHE A 41 -6.95 1.50 0.07
CA PHE A 41 -6.69 0.61 1.19
C PHE A 41 -7.72 0.79 2.31
N ALA A 42 -8.07 2.04 2.64
CA ALA A 42 -9.15 2.33 3.59
C ALA A 42 -10.49 1.75 3.12
N ARG A 43 -10.82 1.88 1.83
CA ARG A 43 -12.01 1.24 1.25
C ARG A 43 -11.97 -0.28 1.33
N ALA A 44 -10.80 -0.87 1.06
CA ALA A 44 -10.62 -2.33 1.04
C ALA A 44 -10.71 -2.98 2.42
N VAL A 45 -10.36 -2.26 3.50
CA VAL A 45 -10.47 -2.80 4.88
C VAL A 45 -11.86 -2.59 5.51
N SER A 46 -12.74 -1.81 4.88
CA SER A 46 -14.10 -1.58 5.36
C SER A 46 -14.86 -2.92 5.50
N PRO A 47 -15.62 -3.15 6.60
CA PRO A 47 -16.08 -2.18 7.60
C PRO A 47 -15.10 -1.90 8.76
N ALA A 48 -13.92 -2.53 8.80
CA ALA A 48 -12.93 -2.21 9.81
C ALA A 48 -12.43 -0.76 9.66
N PRO A 49 -12.02 -0.09 10.74
CA PRO A 49 -11.57 1.30 10.67
C PRO A 49 -10.30 1.43 9.81
N PRO A 50 -10.16 2.53 9.05
CA PRO A 50 -8.93 2.82 8.32
C PRO A 50 -7.79 3.14 9.29
N SER A 51 -6.58 3.36 8.74
CA SER A 51 -5.48 3.83 9.56
C SER A 51 -5.84 5.16 10.25
N PRO A 52 -5.48 5.39 11.53
CA PRO A 52 -5.79 6.64 12.23
C PRO A 52 -5.32 7.91 11.53
N ALA A 53 -4.23 7.83 10.74
CA ALA A 53 -3.73 8.96 9.96
C ALA A 53 -4.66 9.36 8.80
N ASP A 54 -5.51 8.45 8.34
CA ASP A 54 -6.34 8.63 7.16
C ASP A 54 -7.75 9.10 7.53
N ALA A 55 -8.23 8.83 8.74
CA ALA A 55 -9.62 9.02 9.16
C ALA A 55 -10.25 10.40 8.86
N ARG A 56 -9.44 11.45 8.62
CA ARG A 56 -9.90 12.82 8.31
C ARG A 56 -9.42 13.37 6.96
N ARG A 57 -8.63 12.62 6.18
CA ARG A 57 -7.90 13.14 5.01
C ARG A 57 -7.97 12.24 3.78
N LEU A 58 -8.93 11.33 3.73
CA LEU A 58 -9.07 10.43 2.59
C LEU A 58 -9.55 11.18 1.36
N MET A 59 -8.83 10.96 0.27
CA MET A 59 -9.31 11.25 -1.08
C MET A 59 -10.63 10.49 -1.31
N PRO A 60 -11.65 11.10 -1.94
CA PRO A 60 -12.86 10.39 -2.36
C PRO A 60 -12.51 9.14 -3.18
N THR A 61 -13.27 8.06 -2.99
CA THR A 61 -12.89 6.74 -3.56
C THR A 61 -12.87 6.75 -5.08
N ASP A 62 -13.84 7.42 -5.70
CA ASP A 62 -13.92 7.65 -7.14
C ASP A 62 -12.71 8.43 -7.68
N GLN A 63 -12.31 9.50 -6.99
CA GLN A 63 -11.11 10.28 -7.34
C GLN A 63 -9.83 9.45 -7.18
N ALA A 64 -9.74 8.65 -6.11
CA ALA A 64 -8.60 7.77 -5.86
C ALA A 64 -8.48 6.67 -6.92
N LEU A 65 -9.60 6.08 -7.34
CA LEU A 65 -9.65 5.11 -8.44
C LEU A 65 -9.21 5.76 -9.76
N ALA A 66 -9.79 6.91 -10.10
CA ALA A 66 -9.46 7.63 -11.32
C ALA A 66 -7.97 8.02 -11.37
N HIS A 67 -7.44 8.56 -10.27
CA HIS A 67 -6.04 8.95 -10.16
C HIS A 67 -5.10 7.75 -10.29
N LEU A 68 -5.37 6.65 -9.56
CA LEU A 68 -4.55 5.45 -9.62
C LEU A 68 -4.49 4.88 -11.05
N ASN A 69 -5.64 4.76 -11.71
CA ASN A 69 -5.74 4.26 -13.08
C ASN A 69 -5.05 5.18 -14.08
N ALA A 70 -5.26 6.50 -13.97
CA ALA A 70 -4.62 7.48 -14.84
C ALA A 70 -3.09 7.42 -14.73
N VAL A 71 -2.55 7.34 -13.51
CA VAL A 71 -1.12 7.21 -13.25
C VAL A 71 -0.55 5.90 -13.81
N ALA A 72 -1.24 4.78 -13.59
CA ALA A 72 -0.82 3.47 -14.12
C ALA A 72 -0.80 3.42 -15.66
N ALA A 73 -1.62 4.24 -16.31
CA ALA A 73 -1.71 4.33 -17.77
C ALA A 73 -0.66 5.26 -18.41
N ARG A 74 0.08 6.06 -17.62
CA ARG A 74 1.05 7.04 -18.16
C ARG A 74 2.22 6.39 -18.89
N GLU A 75 2.63 5.21 -18.45
CA GLU A 75 3.74 4.48 -19.06
C GLU A 75 3.22 3.58 -20.18
N PRO A 76 3.57 3.82 -21.46
CA PRO A 76 3.12 2.97 -22.55
C PRO A 76 3.76 1.58 -22.45
N VAL A 77 2.94 0.55 -22.61
CA VAL A 77 3.40 -0.83 -22.59
C VAL A 77 2.94 -1.60 -23.81
N ALA A 78 3.75 -2.54 -24.26
CA ALA A 78 3.45 -3.43 -25.36
C ALA A 78 3.57 -4.90 -24.93
N PRO A 79 2.69 -5.79 -25.40
CA PRO A 79 2.89 -7.22 -25.25
C PRO A 79 4.11 -7.66 -26.07
N ARG A 80 4.95 -8.51 -25.48
CA ARG A 80 6.07 -9.18 -26.14
C ARG A 80 6.00 -10.67 -25.87
N LEU A 81 6.23 -11.45 -26.90
CA LEU A 81 6.35 -12.90 -26.80
C LEU A 81 7.81 -13.27 -26.55
N ASP A 82 8.09 -13.77 -25.36
CA ASP A 82 9.41 -14.36 -25.06
C ASP A 82 9.31 -15.88 -25.30
N TRP A 83 10.07 -16.37 -26.27
CA TRP A 83 10.09 -17.78 -26.66
C TRP A 83 11.48 -18.37 -26.41
N PRO A 84 11.71 -19.04 -25.26
CA PRO A 84 12.99 -19.66 -24.98
C PRO A 84 13.23 -20.87 -25.90
N ARG A 85 14.50 -21.20 -26.17
CA ARG A 85 14.86 -22.36 -27.02
C ARG A 85 14.31 -23.68 -26.46
N GLU A 86 14.25 -23.79 -25.14
CA GLU A 86 13.60 -24.88 -24.42
C GLU A 86 12.53 -24.29 -23.51
N GLY A 87 11.31 -24.84 -23.55
CA GLY A 87 10.19 -24.42 -22.70
C GLY A 87 8.98 -23.93 -23.47
N THR A 88 8.04 -23.32 -22.74
CA THR A 88 6.79 -22.80 -23.30
C THR A 88 6.88 -21.30 -23.54
N PRO A 89 6.28 -20.77 -24.63
CA PRO A 89 6.26 -19.33 -24.88
C PRO A 89 5.50 -18.60 -23.79
N VAL A 90 6.03 -17.45 -23.37
CA VAL A 90 5.42 -16.61 -22.33
C VAL A 90 5.14 -15.23 -22.92
N ALA A 91 3.88 -14.81 -22.85
CA ALA A 91 3.51 -13.43 -23.13
C ALA A 91 3.86 -12.58 -21.91
N ARG A 92 4.61 -11.51 -22.12
CA ARG A 92 4.98 -10.53 -21.10
C ARG A 92 4.60 -9.13 -21.55
N ILE A 93 4.44 -8.22 -20.61
CA ILE A 93 4.19 -6.81 -20.88
C ILE A 93 5.49 -6.06 -20.63
N PHE A 94 5.94 -5.29 -21.61
CA PHE A 94 7.17 -4.50 -21.51
C PHE A 94 6.88 -3.01 -21.59
N SER A 95 7.63 -2.25 -20.80
CA SER A 95 7.71 -0.81 -20.96
C SER A 95 8.30 -0.46 -22.32
N THR A 96 7.70 0.56 -22.93
CA THR A 96 8.16 1.14 -24.19
C THR A 96 8.47 2.64 -24.04
N GLY A 97 8.18 3.22 -22.87
CA GLY A 97 8.56 4.58 -22.52
C GLY A 97 10.03 4.68 -22.13
N SER A 98 10.54 5.91 -22.21
CA SER A 98 11.94 6.24 -21.94
C SER A 98 12.12 7.16 -20.73
N ASP A 99 11.06 7.75 -20.18
CA ASP A 99 11.13 8.62 -19.00
C ASP A 99 11.17 7.78 -17.71
N PRO A 100 12.30 7.76 -16.98
CA PRO A 100 12.45 6.97 -15.76
C PRO A 100 11.49 7.39 -14.63
N LYS A 101 11.09 8.67 -14.58
CA LYS A 101 10.16 9.19 -13.56
C LYS A 101 8.75 8.70 -13.81
N VAL A 102 8.29 8.76 -15.08
CA VAL A 102 6.99 8.22 -15.49
C VAL A 102 6.94 6.72 -15.25
N LEU A 103 8.00 6.00 -15.64
CA LEU A 103 8.14 4.56 -15.40
C LEU A 103 8.01 4.23 -13.90
N LEU A 104 8.71 4.95 -13.02
CA LEU A 104 8.67 4.74 -11.58
C LEU A 104 7.25 4.91 -11.02
N VAL A 105 6.61 6.04 -11.29
CA VAL A 105 5.30 6.36 -10.71
C VAL A 105 4.22 5.43 -11.27
N ALA A 106 4.25 5.13 -12.57
CA ALA A 106 3.32 4.18 -13.20
C ALA A 106 3.52 2.75 -12.66
N THR A 107 4.76 2.31 -12.43
CA THR A 107 5.05 1.00 -11.84
C THR A 107 4.51 0.90 -10.41
N LEU A 108 4.68 1.94 -9.59
CA LEU A 108 4.10 1.99 -8.24
C LEU A 108 2.57 1.91 -8.27
N ALA A 109 1.93 2.59 -9.23
CA ALA A 109 0.49 2.54 -9.41
C ALA A 109 0.01 1.14 -9.83
N ARG A 110 0.69 0.50 -10.79
CA ARG A 110 0.39 -0.88 -11.22
C ARG A 110 0.56 -1.88 -10.09
N ALA A 111 1.63 -1.76 -9.30
CA ALA A 111 1.82 -2.61 -8.13
C ALA A 111 0.68 -2.48 -7.11
N ALA A 112 0.14 -1.27 -6.93
CA ALA A 112 -1.03 -1.07 -6.08
C ALA A 112 -2.31 -1.68 -6.68
N ILE A 113 -2.51 -1.60 -8.00
CA ILE A 113 -3.62 -2.26 -8.72
C ILE A 113 -3.51 -3.78 -8.57
N ASP A 114 -2.33 -4.36 -8.78
CA ASP A 114 -2.08 -5.80 -8.64
C ASP A 114 -2.34 -6.28 -7.22
N PHE A 115 -1.87 -5.51 -6.22
CA PHE A 115 -2.16 -5.81 -4.83
C PHE A 115 -3.67 -5.74 -4.51
N LEU A 116 -4.35 -4.70 -4.98
CA LEU A 116 -5.79 -4.47 -4.75
C LEU A 116 -6.69 -5.40 -5.56
N SER A 117 -6.19 -6.04 -6.61
CA SER A 117 -6.93 -7.04 -7.39
C SER A 117 -6.55 -8.48 -7.00
N GLY A 118 -5.46 -8.65 -6.26
CA GLY A 118 -4.93 -9.94 -5.81
C GLY A 118 -5.51 -10.47 -4.50
N SER A 119 -5.20 -11.73 -4.20
CA SER A 119 -5.64 -12.44 -2.99
C SER A 119 -5.11 -11.83 -1.69
N GLN A 120 -3.93 -11.18 -1.72
CA GLN A 120 -3.35 -10.53 -0.54
C GLN A 120 -4.22 -9.40 0.02
N ARG A 121 -5.07 -8.78 -0.83
CA ARG A 121 -6.06 -7.79 -0.43
C ARG A 121 -6.94 -8.26 0.72
N GLU A 122 -7.34 -9.53 0.73
CA GLU A 122 -8.25 -10.09 1.75
C GLU A 122 -7.60 -10.14 3.15
N ARG A 123 -6.27 -10.17 3.18
CA ARG A 123 -5.46 -10.14 4.39
C ARG A 123 -5.00 -8.74 4.76
N LEU A 124 -5.35 -7.71 3.99
CA LEU A 124 -5.02 -6.32 4.30
C LEU A 124 -5.71 -5.88 5.58
N ARG A 125 -4.96 -5.27 6.51
CA ARG A 125 -5.45 -4.70 7.76
C ARG A 125 -4.80 -3.35 8.03
N ALA A 126 -5.53 -2.45 8.70
CA ALA A 126 -4.95 -1.24 9.28
C ALA A 126 -4.35 -1.57 10.66
N CYS A 127 -3.14 -1.07 10.95
CA CYS A 127 -2.54 -1.24 12.27
C CYS A 127 -3.23 -0.33 13.29
N THR A 128 -3.72 -0.90 14.38
CA THR A 128 -4.49 -0.19 15.43
C THR A 128 -3.61 0.36 16.56
N ALA A 129 -2.29 0.17 16.48
CA ALA A 129 -1.38 0.69 17.50
C ALA A 129 -1.36 2.23 17.51
N PRO A 130 -1.26 2.88 18.69
CA PRO A 130 -1.18 4.34 18.78
C PRO A 130 -0.11 4.92 17.87
N ARG A 131 -0.49 5.97 17.13
CA ARG A 131 0.35 6.72 16.17
C ARG A 131 0.88 5.87 14.99
N CYS A 132 0.41 4.65 14.80
CA CYS A 132 0.79 3.85 13.65
C CYS A 132 -0.04 4.22 12.42
N VAL A 133 0.64 4.47 11.30
CA VAL A 133 0.01 4.88 10.04
C VAL A 133 -0.04 3.76 8.99
N ARG A 134 0.38 2.55 9.35
CA ARG A 134 0.63 1.46 8.39
C ARG A 134 -0.61 0.61 8.15
N TYR A 135 -0.78 0.23 6.90
CA TYR A 135 -1.50 -0.98 6.52
C TYR A 135 -0.50 -2.14 6.47
N PHE A 136 -0.98 -3.37 6.67
CA PHE A 136 -0.16 -4.57 6.61
C PHE A 136 -0.96 -5.76 6.11
N VAL A 137 -0.26 -6.74 5.55
CA VAL A 137 -0.83 -8.06 5.20
C VAL A 137 -0.73 -8.95 6.43
N GLN A 138 -1.88 -9.43 6.91
CA GLN A 138 -1.97 -10.25 8.11
C GLN A 138 -1.32 -11.62 7.90
N GLY A 139 -0.23 -11.91 8.59
CA GLY A 139 0.52 -13.16 8.52
C GLY A 139 -0.26 -14.38 9.04
N HIS A 140 -0.96 -14.21 10.16
CA HIS A 140 -1.76 -15.22 10.83
C HIS A 140 -2.99 -14.60 11.51
N GLY A 141 -4.06 -15.37 11.75
CA GLY A 141 -5.37 -14.84 12.18
C GLY A 141 -5.37 -14.02 13.49
N ARG A 142 -4.40 -14.25 14.38
CA ARG A 142 -4.23 -13.49 15.63
C ARG A 142 -3.35 -12.23 15.50
N GLN A 143 -2.83 -11.91 14.32
CA GLN A 143 -1.96 -10.74 14.15
C GLN A 143 -2.80 -9.47 14.09
N GLU A 144 -2.75 -8.68 15.16
CA GLU A 144 -3.47 -7.39 15.27
C GLU A 144 -2.61 -6.17 14.89
N TRP A 145 -1.28 -6.33 14.88
CA TRP A 145 -0.34 -5.22 14.64
C TRP A 145 0.66 -5.55 13.54
N CYS A 146 1.11 -4.51 12.82
CA CYS A 146 2.04 -4.67 11.71
C CYS A 146 3.42 -5.19 12.14
N LYS A 147 3.85 -4.95 13.39
CA LYS A 147 5.14 -5.38 13.96
C LYS A 147 5.03 -5.54 15.49
N PRO A 148 5.88 -6.36 16.14
CA PRO A 148 5.88 -6.53 17.60
C PRO A 148 5.99 -5.22 18.40
N SER A 149 6.81 -4.28 17.95
CA SER A 149 6.96 -2.97 18.60
C SER A 149 5.66 -2.15 18.63
N CYS A 150 4.74 -2.36 17.69
CA CYS A 150 3.43 -1.73 17.69
C CYS A 150 2.54 -2.31 18.80
N GLY A 151 2.63 -3.62 19.05
CA GLY A 151 1.96 -4.28 20.19
C GLY A 151 2.49 -3.77 21.54
N ASN A 152 3.81 -3.58 21.68
CA ASN A 152 4.40 -2.99 22.88
C ASN A 152 3.87 -1.56 23.14
N ARG A 153 3.83 -0.71 22.12
CA ARG A 153 3.24 0.65 22.24
C ARG A 153 1.77 0.60 22.62
N ALA A 154 0.99 -0.32 22.06
CA ALA A 154 -0.43 -0.46 22.39
C ALA A 154 -0.63 -0.87 23.87
N ARG A 155 0.20 -1.79 24.38
CA ARG A 155 0.21 -2.20 25.79
C ARG A 155 0.60 -1.04 26.72
N ALA A 156 1.70 -0.36 26.43
CA ALA A 156 2.16 0.79 27.21
C ALA A 156 1.10 1.91 27.27
N ALA A 157 0.49 2.23 26.14
CA ALA A 157 -0.58 3.24 26.09
C ALA A 157 -1.81 2.85 26.94
N ARG A 158 -2.18 1.56 26.98
CA ARG A 158 -3.25 1.08 27.88
C ARG A 158 -2.87 1.23 29.35
N HIS A 159 -1.63 0.91 29.72
CA HIS A 159 -1.13 1.06 31.07
C HIS A 159 -1.15 2.52 31.55
N TYR A 160 -0.58 3.45 30.76
CA TYR A 160 -0.59 4.87 31.10
C TYR A 160 -2.01 5.45 31.25
N ARG A 161 -2.96 5.04 30.39
CA ARG A 161 -4.36 5.45 30.53
C ARG A 161 -4.98 4.98 31.85
N ARG A 162 -4.70 3.73 32.26
CA ARG A 162 -5.18 3.20 33.55
C ARG A 162 -4.58 3.95 34.73
N GLN A 163 -3.28 4.27 34.68
CA GLN A 163 -2.62 5.02 35.74
C GLN A 163 -3.20 6.43 35.88
N ARG A 164 -3.40 7.16 34.79
CA ARG A 164 -4.01 8.51 34.83
C ARG A 164 -5.43 8.50 35.41
N MET A 165 -6.26 7.55 34.98
CA MET A 165 -7.62 7.40 35.53
C MET A 165 -7.64 7.00 37.02
N GLY A 166 -6.60 6.32 37.51
CA GLY A 166 -6.45 5.98 38.92
C GLY A 166 -5.92 7.13 39.79
N THR A 167 -5.19 8.09 39.20
CA THR A 167 -4.69 9.28 39.90
C THR A 167 -5.73 10.40 39.96
N ASP A 168 -6.55 10.56 38.91
CA ASP A 168 -7.61 11.59 38.86
C ASP A 168 -8.84 11.25 39.74
N GLY A 169 -8.99 9.99 40.18
CA GLY A 169 -10.02 9.56 41.14
C GLY A 169 -9.64 9.69 42.62
N GLY A 170 -8.41 10.12 42.93
CA GLY A 170 -7.87 10.19 44.29
C GLY A 170 -7.78 11.60 44.89
N SER A 171 -8.20 12.65 44.18
CA SER A 171 -8.08 14.05 44.60
C SER A 171 -9.42 14.73 44.93
N ALA A 172 -10.52 13.98 45.02
CA ALA A 172 -11.83 14.48 45.45
C ALA A 172 -12.23 13.90 46.82
N SER A 173 -11.44 14.16 47.85
CA SER A 173 -11.85 14.02 49.25
C SER A 173 -10.83 14.71 50.17
N SER A 174 -11.06 16.00 50.45
CA SER A 174 -10.93 16.67 51.77
C SER A 174 -10.98 18.18 51.58
#